data_AF-A0A554KSU7-F1
#
_entry.id   AF-A0A554KSU7-F1
#
_cell.length_a   1.000
_cell.length_b   1.000
_cell.length_c   1.000
_cell.angle_alpha   90.00
_cell.angle_beta   90.00
_cell.angle_gamma   90.00
#
_symmetry.space_group_name_H-M   'P 1'
#
loop_
_entity.id
_entity.type
_entity.pdbx_description
1 polymer ?
#
loop_
_entity_poly.entity_id
_entity_poly.type
_entity_poly.pdbx_seq_one_letter_code
_entity_poly.pdbx_strand_id
1 'polypeptide(L)'
;ANDLDLNFNSIINVATIIGKDNKWRIDEDGNLIQKIATEKGDKEIYGLQSSGKQEIVISGTSTLENGTKKVILAELDQAIIDTTVPLKIFFSLSGQTKEVYVSERSHNSFVLKEKENGQSNAEFDWRVIAKILSSTPAESETQTSEVAQAPAVAPNQSVPLSIPDTLEQEATSTLDPVPAMVVLEESVSEITTSTEAIPENASSTIAVEQ
;
A
#
# COMPACT_ATOMS: atom_id res chain seq x y z
N ALA A 1 -10.98 -37.11 19.37
CA ALA A 1 -10.37 -35.91 18.77
C ALA A 1 -9.40 -36.41 17.71
N ASN A 2 -9.57 -36.00 16.45
CA ASN A 2 -8.72 -36.43 15.33
C ASN A 2 -7.87 -35.24 14.83
N ASP A 3 -7.57 -34.30 15.72
CA ASP A 3 -6.92 -33.04 15.39
C ASP A 3 -5.44 -33.14 15.72
N LEU A 4 -4.61 -32.59 14.84
CA LEU A 4 -3.19 -32.45 15.06
C LEU A 4 -2.95 -31.10 15.77
N ASP A 5 -2.59 -31.15 17.04
CA ASP A 5 -2.08 -30.00 17.79
C ASP A 5 -0.56 -30.08 17.87
N LEU A 6 0.11 -29.06 17.31
CA LEU A 6 1.57 -28.98 17.26
C LEU A 6 2.16 -28.22 18.44
N ASN A 7 1.34 -27.68 19.36
CA ASN A 7 1.81 -26.85 20.47
C ASN A 7 2.79 -25.76 20.01
N PHE A 8 2.39 -25.01 18.97
CA PHE A 8 3.19 -23.93 18.34
C PHE A 8 4.47 -24.36 17.60
N ASN A 9 4.69 -25.65 17.36
CA ASN A 9 5.83 -26.12 16.58
C ASN A 9 5.55 -26.18 15.07
N SER A 10 6.63 -26.15 14.28
CA SER A 10 6.57 -26.20 12.83
C SER A 10 6.39 -27.62 12.27
N ILE A 11 5.79 -27.72 11.09
CA ILE A 11 5.89 -28.91 10.23
C ILE A 11 7.00 -28.65 9.20
N ILE A 12 8.05 -29.46 9.20
CA ILE A 12 9.22 -29.27 8.34
C ILE A 12 9.49 -30.53 7.51
N ASN A 13 10.17 -30.37 6.37
CA ASN A 13 10.53 -31.46 5.46
C ASN A 13 9.29 -32.25 4.96
N VAL A 14 8.30 -31.51 4.44
CA VAL A 14 7.02 -32.05 3.97
C VAL A 14 6.97 -31.98 2.45
N ALA A 15 6.68 -33.11 1.80
CA ALA A 15 6.46 -33.14 0.36
C ALA A 15 5.05 -32.65 -0.03
N THR A 16 4.00 -33.05 0.70
CA THR A 16 2.64 -32.59 0.44
C THR A 16 1.75 -32.68 1.68
N ILE A 17 0.77 -31.80 1.78
CA ILE A 17 -0.34 -31.88 2.75
C ILE A 17 -1.63 -32.02 1.95
N ILE A 18 -2.42 -33.06 2.21
CA ILE A 18 -3.65 -33.36 1.47
C ILE A 18 -4.85 -33.27 2.39
N GLY A 19 -5.84 -32.48 2.00
CA GLY A 19 -7.11 -32.33 2.71
C GLY A 19 -7.96 -33.59 2.65
N LYS A 20 -8.89 -33.72 3.61
CA LYS A 20 -9.89 -34.80 3.62
C LYS A 20 -10.63 -34.85 2.27
N ASP A 21 -10.74 -36.04 1.70
CA ASP A 21 -11.31 -36.31 0.37
C ASP A 21 -10.50 -35.78 -0.84
N ASN A 22 -9.24 -35.37 -0.65
CA ASN A 22 -8.37 -34.84 -1.71
C ASN A 22 -8.99 -33.62 -2.43
N LYS A 23 -9.80 -32.83 -1.72
CA LYS A 23 -10.43 -31.60 -2.24
C LYS A 23 -9.47 -30.41 -2.29
N TRP A 24 -8.37 -30.47 -1.54
CA TRP A 24 -7.28 -29.52 -1.64
C TRP A 24 -5.97 -30.19 -1.26
N ARG A 25 -4.85 -29.64 -1.71
CA ARG A 25 -3.50 -30.02 -1.28
C ARG A 25 -2.55 -28.82 -1.28
N ILE A 26 -1.47 -28.91 -0.51
CA ILE A 26 -0.25 -28.12 -0.71
C ILE A 26 0.75 -29.07 -1.35
N ASP A 27 1.23 -28.78 -2.55
CA ASP A 27 2.20 -29.62 -3.27
C ASP A 27 3.66 -29.35 -2.83
N GLU A 28 4.62 -30.03 -3.47
CA GLU A 28 6.05 -29.93 -3.14
C GLU A 28 6.66 -28.57 -3.48
N ASP A 29 6.03 -27.84 -4.40
CA ASP A 29 6.40 -26.47 -4.77
C ASP A 29 5.74 -25.43 -3.85
N GLY A 30 4.91 -25.89 -2.90
CA GLY A 30 4.20 -25.04 -1.95
C GLY A 30 2.87 -24.48 -2.48
N ASN A 31 2.43 -24.83 -3.69
CA ASN A 31 1.18 -24.31 -4.25
C ASN A 31 -0.02 -24.87 -3.48
N LEU A 32 -0.92 -23.99 -3.06
CA LEU A 32 -2.25 -24.40 -2.61
C LEU A 32 -3.09 -24.75 -3.83
N ILE A 33 -3.49 -26.01 -3.96
CA ILE A 33 -4.32 -26.51 -5.06
C ILE A 33 -5.68 -26.91 -4.49
N GLN A 34 -6.75 -26.40 -5.06
CA GLN A 34 -8.13 -26.81 -4.79
C GLN A 34 -8.66 -27.64 -5.95
N LYS A 35 -9.33 -28.75 -5.66
CA LYS A 35 -9.92 -29.64 -6.63
C LYS A 35 -11.44 -29.51 -6.63
N ILE A 36 -12.00 -29.10 -7.76
CA ILE A 36 -13.43 -28.89 -7.95
C ILE A 36 -13.96 -29.97 -8.89
N ALA A 37 -14.90 -30.79 -8.39
CA ALA A 37 -15.59 -31.76 -9.22
C ALA A 37 -16.51 -31.05 -10.21
N THR A 38 -16.44 -31.44 -11.49
CA THR A 38 -17.35 -30.95 -12.53
C THR A 38 -17.92 -32.13 -13.32
N GLU A 39 -18.97 -31.89 -14.11
CA GLU A 39 -19.55 -32.91 -15.00
C GLU A 39 -18.55 -33.46 -16.04
N LYS A 40 -17.46 -32.72 -16.30
CA LYS A 40 -16.39 -33.09 -17.23
C LYS A 40 -15.14 -33.63 -16.52
N GLY A 41 -15.24 -33.94 -15.23
CA GLY A 41 -14.14 -34.37 -14.38
C GLY A 41 -13.64 -33.29 -13.43
N ASP A 42 -12.64 -33.63 -12.63
CA ASP A 42 -12.06 -32.71 -11.65
C ASP A 42 -11.26 -31.59 -12.34
N LYS A 43 -11.36 -30.38 -11.80
CA LYS A 43 -10.51 -29.23 -12.17
C LYS A 43 -9.67 -28.79 -10.99
N GLU A 44 -8.41 -28.49 -11.26
CA GLU A 44 -7.51 -27.91 -10.28
C GLU A 44 -7.52 -26.38 -10.41
N ILE A 45 -7.62 -25.70 -9.28
CA ILE A 45 -7.49 -24.24 -9.15
C ILE A 45 -6.36 -23.97 -8.18
N TYR A 46 -5.47 -23.07 -8.56
CA TYR A 46 -4.33 -22.66 -7.75
C TYR A 46 -4.70 -21.46 -6.90
N GLY A 47 -4.46 -21.55 -5.59
CA GLY A 47 -4.56 -20.44 -4.66
C GLY A 47 -3.46 -19.43 -4.92
N LEU A 48 -3.80 -18.13 -4.86
CA LEU A 48 -2.81 -17.07 -4.98
C LEU A 48 -1.90 -17.05 -3.75
N GLN A 49 -0.60 -17.28 -3.95
CA GLN A 49 0.41 -17.09 -2.92
C GLN A 49 0.98 -15.67 -3.04
N SER A 50 0.87 -14.88 -1.99
CA SER A 50 1.49 -13.56 -1.96
C SER A 50 3.02 -13.69 -1.87
N SER A 51 3.76 -12.84 -2.58
CA SER A 51 5.22 -12.93 -2.74
C SER A 51 6.03 -12.46 -1.52
N GLY A 52 5.66 -12.89 -0.31
CA GLY A 52 6.39 -12.58 0.93
C GLY A 52 6.06 -11.23 1.60
N LYS A 53 5.20 -10.42 0.99
CA LYS A 53 4.50 -9.30 1.65
C LYS A 53 3.03 -9.66 1.59
N GLN A 54 2.42 -9.98 2.72
CA GLN A 54 1.02 -10.41 2.73
C GLN A 54 0.17 -9.26 2.15
N GLU A 55 -0.56 -9.52 1.06
CA GLU A 55 -1.42 -8.56 0.39
C GLU A 55 -2.85 -9.13 0.37
N ILE A 56 -3.85 -8.30 0.61
CA ILE A 56 -5.26 -8.62 0.43
C ILE A 56 -5.67 -8.11 -0.94
N VAL A 57 -6.25 -8.98 -1.75
CA VAL A 57 -6.88 -8.61 -3.03
C VAL A 57 -8.38 -8.68 -2.87
N ILE A 58 -9.05 -7.56 -3.13
CA ILE A 58 -10.51 -7.48 -3.24
C ILE A 58 -10.88 -6.99 -4.63
N SER A 59 -12.00 -7.45 -5.17
CA SER A 59 -12.44 -7.12 -6.52
C SER A 59 -13.95 -7.03 -6.58
N GLY A 60 -14.46 -6.32 -7.58
CA GLY A 60 -15.88 -6.24 -7.83
C GLY A 60 -16.18 -5.55 -9.15
N THR A 61 -17.46 -5.30 -9.37
CA THR A 61 -17.99 -4.62 -10.56
C THR A 61 -18.83 -3.43 -10.09
N SER A 62 -18.84 -2.36 -10.86
CA SER A 62 -19.60 -1.15 -10.56
C SER A 62 -19.91 -0.36 -11.83
N THR A 63 -20.80 0.62 -11.72
CA THR A 63 -21.21 1.46 -12.85
C THR A 63 -20.93 2.91 -12.52
N LEU A 64 -20.34 3.64 -13.46
CA LEU A 64 -20.26 5.10 -13.42
C LEU A 64 -21.68 5.68 -13.38
N GLU A 65 -21.84 6.78 -12.67
CA GLU A 65 -23.09 7.54 -12.63
C GLU A 65 -22.74 8.96 -13.06
N ASN A 66 -23.15 9.33 -14.28
CA ASN A 66 -22.80 10.61 -14.89
C ASN A 66 -21.29 10.90 -14.84
N GLY A 67 -20.49 9.90 -15.24
CA GLY A 67 -19.03 9.97 -15.36
C GLY A 67 -18.27 9.91 -14.05
N THR A 68 -18.92 9.67 -12.91
CA THR A 68 -18.25 9.54 -11.60
C THR A 68 -18.77 8.33 -10.82
N LYS A 69 -17.90 7.67 -10.07
CA LYS A 69 -18.33 6.67 -9.08
C LYS A 69 -17.38 6.61 -7.90
N LYS A 70 -17.94 6.64 -6.69
CA LYS A 70 -17.23 6.27 -5.46
C LYS A 70 -17.49 4.79 -5.16
N VAL A 71 -16.43 4.02 -5.02
CA VAL A 71 -16.47 2.61 -4.62
C VAL A 71 -16.05 2.52 -3.16
N ILE A 72 -16.90 1.92 -2.31
CA ILE A 72 -16.62 1.70 -0.90
C ILE A 72 -16.06 0.29 -0.71
N LEU A 73 -14.93 0.19 -0.02
CA LEU A 73 -14.23 -1.07 0.26
C LEU A 73 -14.65 -1.62 1.62
N ALA A 74 -15.93 -1.96 1.78
CA ALA A 74 -16.49 -2.35 3.07
C ALA A 74 -15.87 -3.62 3.67
N GLU A 75 -15.37 -4.51 2.82
CA GLU A 75 -14.72 -5.77 3.23
C GLU A 75 -13.27 -5.58 3.68
N LEU A 76 -12.70 -4.39 3.49
CA LEU A 76 -11.32 -4.09 3.84
C LEU A 76 -11.24 -3.52 5.26
N ASP A 77 -10.93 -4.37 6.23
CA ASP A 77 -10.69 -3.95 7.60
C ASP A 77 -9.35 -3.20 7.72
N GLN A 78 -9.41 -1.96 8.23
CA GLN A 78 -8.21 -1.14 8.40
C GLN A 78 -7.30 -1.64 9.54
N ALA A 79 -7.81 -2.46 10.46
CA ALA A 79 -7.03 -3.02 11.57
C ALA A 79 -5.98 -4.04 11.10
N ILE A 80 -6.15 -4.62 9.91
CA ILE A 80 -5.28 -5.68 9.38
C ILE A 80 -4.40 -5.21 8.21
N ILE A 81 -4.52 -3.95 7.77
CA ILE A 81 -3.75 -3.40 6.64
C ILE A 81 -2.75 -2.34 7.08
N ASP A 82 -1.66 -2.24 6.34
CA ASP A 82 -0.65 -1.21 6.49
C ASP A 82 -1.14 0.08 5.81
N THR A 83 -1.73 0.99 6.59
CA THR A 83 -2.26 2.27 6.09
C THR A 83 -1.19 3.27 5.69
N THR A 84 0.09 2.97 5.95
CA THR A 84 1.22 3.80 5.47
C THR A 84 1.55 3.53 4.00
N VAL A 85 1.08 2.40 3.46
CA VAL A 85 1.26 2.04 2.05
C VAL A 85 -0.02 2.37 1.27
N PRO A 86 0.05 3.12 0.16
CA PRO A 86 -1.10 3.37 -0.69
C PRO A 86 -1.63 2.06 -1.28
N LEU A 87 -2.97 1.93 -1.37
CA LEU A 87 -3.60 0.83 -2.11
C LEU A 87 -3.08 0.79 -3.55
N LYS A 88 -3.10 -0.36 -4.22
CA LYS A 88 -2.98 -0.45 -5.69
C LYS A 88 -4.37 -0.69 -6.27
N ILE A 89 -4.77 0.07 -7.27
CA ILE A 89 -6.14 0.05 -7.82
C ILE A 89 -6.01 -0.15 -9.31
N PHE A 90 -6.74 -1.13 -9.82
CA PHE A 90 -6.85 -1.43 -11.23
C PHE A 90 -8.33 -1.47 -11.58
N PHE A 91 -8.68 -1.00 -12.76
CA PHE A 91 -10.04 -1.10 -13.28
C PHE A 91 -10.02 -1.30 -14.79
N SER A 92 -11.11 -1.85 -15.32
CA SER A 92 -11.33 -2.05 -16.75
C SER A 92 -12.77 -1.66 -17.08
N LEU A 93 -12.95 -0.81 -18.08
CA LEU A 93 -14.26 -0.29 -18.49
C LEU A 93 -14.85 -1.20 -19.58
N SER A 94 -16.16 -1.44 -19.51
CA SER A 94 -16.89 -2.26 -20.49
C SER A 94 -17.82 -1.43 -21.41
N GLY A 95 -17.72 -0.10 -21.38
CA GLY A 95 -18.52 0.81 -22.21
C GLY A 95 -17.71 1.98 -22.78
N GLN A 96 -18.35 2.75 -23.68
CA GLN A 96 -17.75 3.95 -24.24
C GLN A 96 -17.70 5.06 -23.20
N THR A 97 -16.49 5.56 -22.96
CA THR A 97 -16.20 6.60 -21.99
C THR A 97 -15.26 7.63 -22.58
N LYS A 98 -15.16 8.78 -21.91
CA LYS A 98 -13.91 9.56 -21.99
C LYS A 98 -12.82 8.82 -21.21
N GLU A 99 -11.61 9.38 -21.17
CA GLU A 99 -10.57 8.83 -20.30
C GLU A 99 -11.02 8.91 -18.83
N VAL A 100 -11.02 7.77 -18.14
CA VAL A 100 -11.35 7.65 -16.72
C VAL A 100 -10.06 7.51 -15.92
N TYR A 101 -10.01 8.13 -14.75
CA TYR A 101 -8.88 8.04 -13.84
C TYR A 101 -9.35 7.96 -12.38
N VAL A 102 -8.46 7.55 -11.48
CA VAL A 102 -8.70 7.58 -10.04
C VAL A 102 -8.48 9.00 -9.54
N SER A 103 -9.55 9.71 -9.17
CA SER A 103 -9.46 11.09 -8.70
C SER A 103 -9.17 11.19 -7.21
N GLU A 104 -9.67 10.23 -6.42
CA GLU A 104 -9.46 10.17 -4.98
C GLU A 104 -9.17 8.74 -4.55
N ARG A 105 -8.32 8.61 -3.53
CA ARG A 105 -7.95 7.33 -2.93
C ARG A 105 -7.88 7.46 -1.42
N SER A 106 -8.52 6.52 -0.73
CA SER A 106 -8.39 6.29 0.70
C SER A 106 -8.37 4.79 0.99
N HIS A 107 -8.02 4.38 2.20
CA HIS A 107 -8.01 2.97 2.58
C HIS A 107 -9.40 2.35 2.71
N ASN A 108 -10.47 3.15 2.66
CA ASN A 108 -11.86 2.68 2.70
C ASN A 108 -12.63 2.90 1.39
N SER A 109 -12.06 3.63 0.42
CA SER A 109 -12.76 3.94 -0.83
C SER A 109 -11.83 4.46 -1.92
N PHE A 110 -12.33 4.46 -3.15
CA PHE A 110 -11.72 5.23 -4.22
C PHE A 110 -12.79 5.85 -5.11
N VAL A 111 -12.43 6.91 -5.82
CA VAL A 111 -13.32 7.59 -6.76
C VAL A 111 -12.74 7.48 -8.16
N LEU A 112 -13.53 6.96 -9.09
CA LEU A 112 -13.28 7.07 -10.52
C LEU A 112 -14.02 8.27 -11.09
N LYS A 113 -13.35 9.00 -11.98
CA LYS A 113 -13.91 10.18 -12.64
C LYS A 113 -13.48 10.23 -14.11
N GLU A 114 -14.43 10.58 -14.98
CA GLU A 114 -14.17 10.90 -16.37
C GLU A 114 -13.56 12.30 -16.52
N LYS A 115 -12.57 12.44 -17.42
CA LYS A 115 -12.03 13.74 -17.82
C LYS A 115 -13.08 14.59 -18.55
N GLU A 116 -12.85 15.90 -18.57
CA GLU A 116 -13.61 16.88 -19.36
C GLU A 116 -15.14 16.79 -19.15
N ASN A 117 -15.56 16.57 -17.90
CA ASN A 117 -16.97 16.43 -17.53
C ASN A 117 -17.71 15.38 -18.37
N GLY A 118 -17.04 14.26 -18.68
CA GLY A 118 -17.74 13.10 -19.23
C GLY A 118 -18.91 12.69 -18.34
N GLN A 119 -19.97 12.17 -18.96
CA GLN A 119 -21.24 11.84 -18.31
C GLN A 119 -21.64 10.37 -18.58
N SER A 120 -20.68 9.49 -18.85
CA SER A 120 -21.02 8.10 -19.15
C SER A 120 -21.61 7.38 -17.94
N ASN A 121 -22.35 6.31 -18.24
CA ASN A 121 -22.83 5.35 -17.25
C ASN A 121 -22.24 3.96 -17.54
N ALA A 122 -20.96 3.93 -17.93
CA ALA A 122 -20.28 2.68 -18.28
C ALA A 122 -20.07 1.82 -17.02
N GLU A 123 -20.24 0.51 -17.20
CA GLU A 123 -19.84 -0.48 -16.21
C GLU A 123 -18.32 -0.67 -16.23
N PHE A 124 -17.76 -1.08 -15.10
CA PHE A 124 -16.36 -1.38 -14.95
C PHE A 124 -16.13 -2.46 -13.89
N ASP A 125 -15.15 -3.30 -14.16
CA ASP A 125 -14.58 -4.21 -13.19
C ASP A 125 -13.41 -3.52 -12.50
N TRP A 126 -13.20 -3.83 -11.23
CA TRP A 126 -12.10 -3.29 -10.44
C TRP A 126 -11.49 -4.33 -9.51
N ARG A 127 -10.22 -4.12 -9.19
CA ARG A 127 -9.51 -4.82 -8.12
C ARG A 127 -8.61 -3.87 -7.35
N VAL A 128 -8.54 -4.09 -6.06
CA VAL A 128 -7.71 -3.36 -5.12
C VAL A 128 -6.77 -4.33 -4.43
N ILE A 129 -5.51 -3.93 -4.29
CA ILE A 129 -4.49 -4.65 -3.55
C ILE A 129 -4.08 -3.78 -2.36
N ALA A 130 -4.29 -4.30 -1.16
CA ALA A 130 -3.89 -3.69 0.10
C ALA A 130 -2.75 -4.49 0.72
N LYS A 131 -1.76 -3.83 1.31
CA LYS A 131 -0.71 -4.52 2.05
C LYS A 131 -1.20 -4.81 3.48
N ILE A 132 -1.00 -6.04 3.96
CA ILE A 132 -1.32 -6.44 5.33
C ILE A 132 -0.29 -5.83 6.30
N LEU A 133 -0.77 -5.44 7.48
CA LEU A 133 0.09 -4.98 8.56
C LEU A 133 1.04 -6.11 8.96
N SER A 134 2.33 -5.93 8.70
CA SER A 134 3.36 -6.88 9.14
C SER A 134 3.87 -6.44 10.50
N SER A 135 3.52 -7.17 11.56
CA SER A 135 4.20 -7.07 12.84
C SER A 135 5.54 -7.80 12.75
N THR A 136 6.54 -7.19 12.13
CA THR A 136 7.91 -7.50 12.52
C THR A 136 8.12 -6.78 13.85
N PRO A 137 8.58 -7.44 14.94
CA PRO A 137 9.03 -6.70 16.10
C PRO A 137 10.05 -5.70 15.57
N ALA A 138 9.75 -4.42 15.69
CA ALA A 138 10.81 -3.42 15.61
C ALA A 138 11.81 -3.87 16.66
N GLU A 139 12.95 -4.40 16.22
CA GLU A 139 14.13 -4.46 17.05
C GLU A 139 14.35 -3.01 17.43
N SER A 140 13.89 -2.68 18.63
CA SER A 140 14.07 -1.36 19.20
C SER A 140 15.57 -1.19 19.19
N GLU A 141 16.08 -0.32 18.31
CA GLU A 141 17.41 0.21 18.45
C GLU A 141 17.42 0.87 19.83
N THR A 142 17.82 0.11 20.84
CA THR A 142 18.25 0.63 22.12
C THR A 142 19.43 1.50 21.76
N GLN A 143 19.17 2.80 21.64
CA GLN A 143 20.16 3.82 21.86
C GLN A 143 20.70 3.59 23.26
N THR A 144 21.77 2.78 23.34
CA THR A 144 22.63 2.72 24.50
C THR A 144 23.27 4.10 24.60
N SER A 145 22.66 4.97 25.41
CA SER A 145 23.34 6.13 25.97
C SER A 145 24.56 5.62 26.72
N GLU A 146 25.73 5.77 26.11
CA GLU A 146 27.02 5.56 26.76
C GLU A 146 27.20 6.65 27.82
N VAL A 147 26.77 6.35 29.05
CA VAL A 147 27.12 7.15 30.22
C VAL A 147 28.56 6.80 30.58
N ALA A 148 29.45 7.77 30.37
CA ALA A 148 30.86 7.71 30.71
C ALA A 148 31.09 7.14 32.12
N GLN A 149 31.71 5.96 32.20
CA GLN A 149 32.36 5.49 33.41
C GLN A 149 33.86 5.80 33.33
N ALA A 150 34.31 6.58 34.31
CA ALA A 150 35.71 6.88 34.56
C ALA A 150 36.53 5.59 34.77
N PRO A 151 37.82 5.57 34.36
CA PRO A 151 38.64 4.37 34.42
C PRO A 151 39.01 4.00 35.86
N ALA A 152 38.75 2.73 36.21
CA ALA A 152 39.25 2.11 37.43
C ALA A 152 40.75 1.80 37.29
N VAL A 153 41.53 2.51 38.10
CA VAL A 153 42.81 2.16 38.76
C VAL A 153 43.50 0.86 38.29
N ALA A 154 44.60 1.01 37.55
CA ALA A 154 45.64 -0.02 37.41
C ALA A 154 46.54 -0.04 38.66
N PRO A 155 47.13 -1.20 39.04
CA PRO A 155 48.04 -1.27 40.18
C PRO A 155 49.40 -0.66 39.84
N ASN A 156 49.86 0.22 40.73
CA ASN A 156 51.26 0.60 40.96
C ASN A 156 52.14 -0.69 41.00
N GLN A 157 53.36 -0.78 40.44
CA GLN A 157 54.51 0.08 40.71
C GLN A 157 55.56 0.03 39.59
N SER A 158 56.11 1.20 39.25
CA SER A 158 57.55 1.54 39.35
C SER A 158 57.83 2.86 38.63
N VAL A 159 58.14 3.92 39.40
CA VAL A 159 58.76 5.19 38.94
C VAL A 159 60.27 5.11 39.23
N PRO A 160 61.18 5.83 38.53
CA PRO A 160 61.25 7.31 38.50
C PRO A 160 61.53 7.88 37.07
N LEU A 161 60.91 8.97 36.61
CA LEU A 161 61.07 10.41 36.91
C LEU A 161 62.43 11.02 36.53
N SER A 162 62.50 11.74 35.39
CA SER A 162 63.26 13.00 35.19
C SER A 162 62.88 13.74 33.88
N ILE A 163 62.02 14.76 34.03
CA ILE A 163 61.95 16.17 33.53
C ILE A 163 62.61 16.63 32.18
N PRO A 164 62.25 17.81 31.62
CA PRO A 164 61.54 17.95 30.33
C PRO A 164 62.31 18.79 29.29
N ASP A 165 61.80 18.94 28.06
CA ASP A 165 61.98 20.21 27.33
C ASP A 165 60.94 20.47 26.23
N THR A 166 60.16 21.51 26.48
CA THR A 166 59.75 22.66 25.65
C THR A 166 59.99 22.66 24.13
N LEU A 167 58.93 23.10 23.41
CA LEU A 167 58.83 24.12 22.33
C LEU A 167 57.84 23.65 21.25
N GLU A 168 56.60 24.17 21.23
CA GLU A 168 56.15 25.37 20.51
C GLU A 168 56.22 25.29 18.97
N GLN A 169 55.05 25.22 18.32
CA GLN A 169 54.60 26.07 17.20
C GLN A 169 53.17 25.64 16.81
N GLU A 170 52.17 26.46 17.12
CA GLU A 170 51.56 27.47 16.21
C GLU A 170 51.00 26.90 14.90
N ALA A 171 49.68 26.97 14.73
CA ALA A 171 49.08 27.99 13.88
C ALA A 171 47.53 27.94 13.93
N THR A 172 46.99 29.14 14.07
CA THR A 172 45.61 29.61 14.08
C THR A 172 44.96 29.61 12.68
N SER A 173 43.62 29.58 12.62
CA SER A 173 42.76 30.67 12.10
C SER A 173 41.37 30.13 11.67
N THR A 174 40.26 30.36 12.37
CA THR A 174 39.28 31.50 12.40
C THR A 174 38.40 31.78 11.16
N LEU A 175 37.08 31.62 11.40
CA LEU A 175 35.90 32.47 11.08
C LEU A 175 35.06 32.31 9.79
N ASP A 176 33.75 32.17 10.06
CA ASP A 176 32.45 32.38 9.35
C ASP A 176 32.38 33.60 8.36
N PRO A 177 31.31 33.86 7.55
CA PRO A 177 29.87 33.58 7.80
C PRO A 177 28.91 33.34 6.60
N VAL A 178 27.63 33.14 6.98
CA VAL A 178 26.38 33.13 6.18
C VAL A 178 26.12 34.46 5.44
N PRO A 179 25.40 34.43 4.31
CA PRO A 179 24.48 35.52 3.97
C PRO A 179 23.03 35.07 3.72
N ALA A 180 22.11 35.99 4.02
CA ALA A 180 20.67 35.89 3.87
C ALA A 180 20.15 36.59 2.59
N MET A 181 18.93 36.19 2.21
CA MET A 181 17.88 36.99 1.53
C MET A 181 17.96 37.21 0.00
N VAL A 182 16.97 36.67 -0.74
CA VAL A 182 16.28 37.39 -1.84
C VAL A 182 14.80 36.95 -1.90
N VAL A 183 13.93 37.95 -1.84
CA VAL A 183 12.47 37.97 -2.05
C VAL A 183 12.17 38.09 -3.55
N LEU A 184 11.13 37.43 -4.09
CA LEU A 184 10.45 37.84 -5.33
C LEU A 184 8.95 37.46 -5.27
N GLU A 185 8.14 38.35 -5.87
CA GLU A 185 6.73 38.65 -5.60
C GLU A 185 5.68 37.85 -6.42
N GLU A 186 4.41 38.10 -6.06
CA GLU A 186 3.15 37.59 -6.61
C GLU A 186 2.90 37.81 -8.12
N SER A 187 2.00 37.01 -8.70
CA SER A 187 1.02 37.55 -9.67
C SER A 187 -0.30 36.76 -9.66
N VAL A 188 -1.39 37.50 -9.45
CA VAL A 188 -2.80 37.13 -9.62
C VAL A 188 -3.22 37.42 -11.07
N SER A 189 -4.16 36.66 -11.63
CA SER A 189 -5.02 37.11 -12.73
C SER A 189 -6.40 36.45 -12.68
N GLU A 190 -7.41 37.29 -12.94
CA GLU A 190 -8.85 37.17 -12.71
C GLU A 190 -9.67 36.68 -13.94
N ILE A 191 -10.82 36.05 -13.66
CA ILE A 191 -12.20 36.23 -14.23
C ILE A 191 -12.39 36.05 -15.76
N THR A 192 -13.31 35.17 -16.22
CA THR A 192 -14.68 35.58 -16.65
C THR A 192 -15.66 34.41 -16.82
N THR A 193 -16.86 34.66 -16.31
CA THR A 193 -18.15 34.01 -16.52
C THR A 193 -18.64 34.10 -17.97
N SER A 194 -19.38 33.09 -18.44
CA SER A 194 -20.57 33.31 -19.29
C SER A 194 -21.49 32.09 -19.30
N THR A 195 -22.71 32.38 -18.84
CA THR A 195 -23.95 31.59 -18.89
C THR A 195 -24.59 31.74 -20.27
N GLU A 196 -25.07 30.67 -20.91
CA GLU A 196 -26.27 30.78 -21.77
C GLU A 196 -26.97 29.42 -21.97
N ALA A 197 -28.30 29.51 -22.14
CA ALA A 197 -29.31 28.55 -21.78
C ALA A 197 -29.74 27.56 -22.87
N ILE A 198 -30.40 26.49 -22.44
CA ILE A 198 -31.29 25.61 -23.21
C ILE A 198 -32.69 26.26 -23.21
N PRO A 199 -33.46 26.19 -24.31
CA PRO A 199 -34.75 25.48 -24.25
C PRO A 199 -34.85 24.45 -25.40
N GLU A 200 -35.19 23.20 -25.09
CA GLU A 200 -36.57 22.70 -25.00
C GLU A 200 -37.25 22.61 -26.38
N ASN A 201 -37.38 21.39 -26.91
CA ASN A 201 -38.45 21.09 -27.86
C ASN A 201 -38.95 19.65 -27.75
N ALA A 202 -40.15 19.57 -27.18
CA ALA A 202 -41.30 18.70 -27.43
C ALA A 202 -41.10 17.26 -27.94
N SER A 203 -41.49 16.32 -27.08
CA SER A 203 -42.69 15.49 -27.22
C SER A 203 -43.06 15.00 -28.63
N SER A 204 -42.95 13.69 -28.85
CA SER A 204 -43.91 12.97 -29.69
C SER A 204 -44.33 11.67 -29.00
N THR A 205 -45.50 11.75 -28.38
CA THR A 205 -46.39 10.62 -28.14
C THR A 205 -46.87 10.08 -29.49
N ILE A 206 -46.70 8.79 -29.76
CA ILE A 206 -47.55 8.07 -30.72
C ILE A 206 -48.09 6.81 -30.04
N ALA A 207 -49.39 6.64 -30.24
CA ALA A 207 -50.29 5.72 -29.60
C ALA A 207 -50.17 4.27 -30.08
N VAL A 208 -50.80 3.43 -29.26
CA VAL A 208 -51.27 2.06 -29.44
C VAL A 208 -52.12 1.89 -30.71
N GLU A 209 -52.12 0.66 -31.25
CA GLU A 209 -53.03 -0.04 -32.21
C GLU A 209 -52.18 -0.66 -33.34
N GLN A 210 -52.15 -1.98 -33.60
CA GLN A 210 -53.06 -3.10 -33.37
C GLN A 210 -52.30 -4.39 -33.04
#